data_AF-A0A4P6E4F2-F1
#
_entry.id   AF-A0A4P6E4F2-F1
#
_cell.length_a   1.000
_cell.length_b   1.000
_cell.length_c   1.000
_cell.angle_alpha   90.00
_cell.angle_beta   90.00
_cell.angle_gamma   90.00
#
_symmetry.space_group_name_H-M   'P 1'
#
loop_
_entity.id
_entity.type
_entity.pdbx_description
1 polymer ?
#
loop_
_entity_poly.entity_id
_entity_poly.type
_entity_poly.pdbx_seq_one_letter_code
_entity_poly.pdbx_strand_id
1 'polypeptide(L)'
;MTEIIIAIVTSVIGSGGFWAFLQWRLDRRRRTVLRDELAGLVERALADSPTIRDVEAKLDRDFKRLERQEEWNARHDEEMRQNRLVSLRQCLFAHPRDRNAHESALESGREYIAMGGNGTGHIRLEQLEDDYRRRLEADDWDYSERRP
;
A
#
# COMPACT_ATOMS: atom_id res chain seq x y z
N MET A 1 12.07 11.01 0.34
CA MET A 1 12.70 11.93 -0.64
C MET A 1 11.68 12.94 -1.19
N THR A 2 10.46 12.51 -1.55
CA THR A 2 9.34 13.38 -1.98
C THR A 2 8.82 14.31 -0.88
N GLU A 3 8.67 13.82 0.35
CA GLU A 3 8.24 14.62 1.52
C GLU A 3 9.22 15.76 1.84
N ILE A 4 10.51 15.53 1.65
CA ILE A 4 11.56 16.53 1.89
C ILE A 4 11.46 17.68 0.88
N ILE A 5 11.15 17.39 -0.39
CA ILE A 5 11.02 18.43 -1.42
C ILE A 5 9.77 19.27 -1.19
N ILE A 6 8.64 18.65 -0.82
CA ILE A 6 7.40 19.37 -0.50
C ILE A 6 7.63 20.26 0.73
N ALA A 7 8.27 19.72 1.78
CA ALA A 7 8.60 20.47 2.99
C ALA A 7 9.53 21.67 2.74
N ILE A 8 10.51 21.53 1.84
CA ILE A 8 11.41 22.63 1.46
C ILE A 8 10.64 23.71 0.70
N VAL A 9 9.76 23.35 -0.24
CA VAL A 9 8.97 24.32 -1.01
C VAL A 9 7.97 25.06 -0.11
N THR A 10 7.28 24.36 0.79
CA THR A 10 6.37 25.01 1.75
C THR A 10 7.10 25.83 2.80
N SER A 11 8.31 25.41 3.22
CA SER A 11 9.17 26.16 4.14
C SER A 11 9.66 27.47 3.52
N VAL A 12 10.07 27.47 2.24
CA VAL A 12 10.55 28.68 1.57
C VAL A 12 9.41 29.68 1.35
N ILE A 13 8.22 29.21 0.97
CA ILE A 13 7.04 30.07 0.75
C ILE A 13 6.42 30.55 2.08
N GLY A 14 6.50 29.75 3.14
CA GLY A 14 6.00 30.07 4.49
C GLY A 14 7.00 30.77 5.41
N SER A 15 8.27 30.89 5.01
CA SER A 15 9.28 31.55 5.84
C SER A 15 9.06 33.07 5.84
N GLY A 16 8.77 33.62 7.03
CA GLY A 16 8.65 35.07 7.22
C GLY A 16 9.90 35.85 6.76
N GLY A 17 11.05 35.18 6.67
CA GLY A 17 12.29 35.74 6.10
C GLY A 17 12.23 36.01 4.60
N PHE A 18 11.57 35.14 3.80
CA PHE A 18 11.38 35.37 2.37
C PHE A 18 10.43 36.56 2.14
N TRP A 19 9.34 36.62 2.89
CA TRP A 19 8.41 37.76 2.88
C TRP A 19 9.06 39.06 3.33
N ALA A 20 9.84 39.04 4.41
CA ALA A 20 10.58 40.22 4.90
C ALA A 20 11.65 40.69 3.91
N PHE A 21 12.34 39.76 3.24
CA PHE A 21 13.33 40.08 2.20
C PHE A 21 12.66 40.67 0.95
N LEU A 22 11.53 40.11 0.51
CA LEU A 22 10.73 40.66 -0.59
C LEU A 22 10.20 42.06 -0.26
N GLN A 23 9.65 42.23 0.95
CA GLN A 23 9.13 43.50 1.43
C GLN A 23 10.23 44.56 1.52
N TRP A 24 11.40 44.23 2.09
CA TRP A 24 12.56 45.12 2.13
C TRP A 24 13.08 45.48 0.73
N ARG A 25 13.12 44.53 -0.19
CA ARG A 25 13.59 44.76 -1.58
C ARG A 25 12.62 45.67 -2.35
N LEU A 26 11.32 45.57 -2.08
CA LEU A 26 10.27 46.41 -2.66
C LEU A 26 10.24 47.81 -2.03
N ASP A 27 10.36 47.90 -0.70
CA ASP A 27 10.44 49.17 0.06
C ASP A 27 11.62 50.03 -0.42
N ARG A 28 12.72 49.37 -0.78
CA ARG A 28 13.92 50.04 -1.30
C ARG A 28 13.73 50.63 -2.69
N ARG A 29 12.67 50.28 -3.41
CA ARG A 29 12.40 50.79 -4.76
C ARG A 29 11.28 51.81 -4.87
N ARG A 30 10.22 51.83 -4.04
CA ARG A 30 9.12 52.78 -4.23
C ARG A 30 8.35 53.07 -2.94
N ARG A 31 8.52 54.28 -2.40
CA ARG A 31 7.40 54.98 -1.77
C ARG A 31 6.25 55.00 -2.81
N THR A 32 5.05 54.57 -2.42
CA THR A 32 3.75 54.73 -3.11
C THR A 32 3.38 53.81 -4.29
N VAL A 33 3.46 52.48 -4.18
CA VAL A 33 2.71 51.61 -5.12
C VAL A 33 1.72 50.72 -4.38
N LEU A 34 0.46 50.88 -4.74
CA LEU A 34 -0.73 50.26 -4.17
C LEU A 34 -0.66 48.74 -4.18
N ARG A 35 -1.16 48.13 -3.10
CA ARG A 35 -1.30 46.67 -2.93
C ARG A 35 -2.04 45.98 -4.09
N ASP A 36 -2.98 46.67 -4.74
CA ASP A 36 -3.74 46.13 -5.86
C ASP A 36 -2.90 45.96 -7.14
N GLU A 37 -1.91 46.84 -7.35
CA GLU A 37 -1.00 46.74 -8.49
C GLU A 37 0.03 45.62 -8.29
N LEU A 38 0.41 45.36 -7.03
CA LEU A 38 1.27 44.24 -6.64
C LEU A 38 0.54 42.91 -6.84
N ALA A 39 -0.74 42.82 -6.45
CA ALA A 39 -1.56 41.64 -6.70
C ALA A 39 -1.66 41.37 -8.22
N GLY A 40 -1.98 42.38 -9.03
CA GLY A 40 -2.07 42.24 -10.49
C GLY A 40 -0.74 41.92 -11.19
N LEU A 41 0.39 42.43 -10.69
CA LEU A 41 1.73 42.09 -11.22
C LEU A 41 2.16 40.68 -10.84
N VAL A 42 1.86 40.25 -9.62
CA VAL A 42 2.12 38.88 -9.15
C VAL A 42 1.24 37.92 -9.94
N GLU A 43 -0.03 38.23 -10.14
CA GLU A 43 -0.98 37.41 -10.90
C GLU A 43 -0.61 37.32 -12.38
N ARG A 44 -0.14 38.40 -13.01
CA ARG A 44 0.45 38.36 -14.37
C ARG A 44 1.75 37.59 -14.43
N ALA A 45 2.66 37.79 -13.48
CA ALA A 45 3.93 37.08 -13.43
C ALA A 45 3.73 35.58 -13.17
N LEU A 46 2.72 35.21 -12.37
CA LEU A 46 2.32 33.81 -12.19
C LEU A 46 1.67 33.24 -13.47
N ALA A 47 0.81 34.00 -14.14
CA ALA A 47 0.11 33.56 -15.36
C ALA A 47 1.06 33.37 -16.56
N ASP A 48 2.13 34.16 -16.64
CA ASP A 48 3.14 34.10 -17.70
C ASP A 48 4.39 33.31 -17.32
N SER A 49 4.51 32.85 -16.06
CA SER A 49 5.71 32.13 -15.64
C SER A 49 5.79 30.75 -16.31
N PRO A 50 6.79 30.51 -17.18
CA PRO A 50 6.98 29.21 -17.82
C PRO A 50 7.28 28.12 -16.79
N THR A 51 7.81 28.48 -15.61
CA THR A 51 8.08 27.51 -14.53
C THR A 51 6.82 27.00 -13.85
N ILE A 52 5.77 27.83 -13.71
CA ILE A 52 4.50 27.40 -13.09
C ILE A 52 3.77 26.44 -14.01
N ARG A 53 3.73 26.75 -15.32
CA ARG A 53 3.16 25.82 -16.33
C ARG A 53 3.93 24.50 -16.40
N ASP A 54 5.26 24.53 -16.29
CA ASP A 54 6.06 23.29 -16.28
C ASP A 54 5.83 22.46 -15.01
N VAL A 55 5.70 23.11 -13.86
CA VAL A 55 5.34 22.45 -12.59
C VAL A 55 3.94 21.85 -12.66
N GLU A 56 2.96 22.57 -13.20
CA GLU A 56 1.59 22.07 -13.39
C GLU A 56 1.57 20.88 -14.35
N ALA A 57 2.26 20.99 -15.48
CA ALA A 57 2.37 19.90 -16.45
C ALA A 57 3.09 18.67 -15.84
N LYS A 58 4.06 18.88 -14.96
CA LYS A 58 4.73 17.81 -14.22
C LYS A 58 3.79 17.16 -13.21
N LEU A 59 3.05 17.95 -12.44
CA LEU A 59 2.06 17.46 -11.49
C LEU A 59 0.98 16.64 -12.19
N ASP A 60 0.43 17.12 -13.31
CA ASP A 60 -0.57 16.35 -14.09
C ASP A 60 -0.02 15.00 -14.57
N ARG A 61 1.23 14.96 -15.06
CA ARG A 61 1.90 13.70 -15.42
C ARG A 61 2.09 12.76 -14.23
N ASP A 62 2.46 13.32 -13.08
CA ASP A 62 2.69 12.53 -11.86
C ASP A 62 1.37 12.01 -11.28
N PHE A 63 0.29 12.80 -11.27
CA PHE A 63 -1.05 12.35 -10.89
C PHE A 63 -1.54 11.20 -11.78
N LYS A 64 -1.43 11.35 -13.11
CA LYS A 64 -1.76 10.28 -14.07
C LYS A 64 -0.88 9.03 -13.93
N ARG A 65 0.33 9.17 -13.39
CA ARG A 65 1.20 8.04 -13.08
C ARG A 65 0.76 7.34 -11.80
N LEU A 66 0.38 8.10 -10.77
CA LEU A 66 -0.10 7.57 -9.50
C LEU A 66 -1.42 6.81 -9.68
N GLU A 67 -2.38 7.37 -10.40
CA GLU A 67 -3.66 6.71 -10.70
C GLU A 67 -3.44 5.34 -11.38
N ARG A 68 -2.58 5.30 -12.42
CA ARG A 68 -2.21 4.03 -13.08
C ARG A 68 -1.49 3.05 -12.15
N GLN A 69 -0.70 3.54 -11.20
CA GLN A 69 -0.02 2.70 -10.22
C GLN A 69 -1.00 2.12 -9.21
N GLU A 70 -1.98 2.90 -8.75
CA GLU A 70 -3.04 2.44 -7.85
C GLU A 70 -3.89 1.36 -8.52
N GLU A 71 -4.30 1.55 -9.77
CA GLU A 71 -5.01 0.54 -10.56
C GLU A 71 -4.18 -0.74 -10.78
N TRP A 72 -2.87 -0.61 -10.96
CA TRP A 72 -1.96 -1.74 -11.09
C TRP A 72 -1.81 -2.48 -9.75
N ASN A 73 -1.64 -1.76 -8.64
CA ASN A 73 -1.53 -2.33 -7.30
C ASN A 73 -2.82 -3.08 -6.93
N ALA A 74 -3.99 -2.47 -7.13
CA ALA A 74 -5.27 -3.08 -6.79
C ALA A 74 -5.51 -4.39 -7.55
N ARG A 75 -5.12 -4.45 -8.83
CA ARG A 75 -5.18 -5.70 -9.61
C ARG A 75 -4.22 -6.75 -9.09
N HIS A 76 -2.98 -6.37 -8.78
CA HIS A 76 -1.99 -7.31 -8.26
C HIS A 76 -2.32 -7.82 -6.86
N ASP A 77 -2.90 -7.01 -5.99
CA ASP A 77 -3.33 -7.43 -4.66
C ASP A 77 -4.38 -8.54 -4.76
N GLU A 78 -5.34 -8.41 -5.68
CA GLU A 78 -6.32 -9.45 -5.93
C GLU A 78 -5.69 -10.72 -6.52
N GLU A 79 -4.78 -10.60 -7.49
CA GLU A 79 -4.04 -11.75 -8.05
C GLU A 79 -3.23 -12.48 -6.97
N MET A 80 -2.54 -11.74 -6.10
CA MET A 80 -1.77 -12.30 -4.99
C MET A 80 -2.69 -13.01 -3.99
N ARG A 81 -3.85 -12.42 -3.68
CA ARG A 81 -4.85 -13.04 -2.81
C ARG A 81 -5.35 -14.37 -3.40
N GLN A 82 -5.66 -14.41 -4.70
CA GLN A 82 -6.09 -15.63 -5.39
C GLN A 82 -4.99 -16.69 -5.42
N ASN A 83 -3.76 -16.31 -5.76
CA ASN A 83 -2.62 -17.23 -5.77
C ASN A 83 -2.36 -17.82 -4.37
N ARG A 84 -2.47 -16.99 -3.33
CA ARG A 84 -2.32 -17.43 -1.94
C ARG A 84 -3.42 -18.43 -1.55
N LEU A 85 -4.68 -18.18 -1.91
CA LEU A 85 -5.77 -19.13 -1.69
C LEU A 85 -5.52 -20.48 -2.36
N VAL A 86 -4.99 -20.49 -3.59
CA VAL A 86 -4.62 -21.72 -4.30
C VAL A 86 -3.50 -22.47 -3.58
N SER A 87 -2.45 -21.77 -3.15
CA SER A 87 -1.33 -22.37 -2.43
C SER A 87 -1.76 -22.95 -1.07
N LEU A 88 -2.53 -22.20 -0.28
CA LEU A 88 -3.06 -22.68 1.00
C LEU A 88 -3.96 -23.90 0.82
N ARG A 89 -4.80 -23.92 -0.22
CA ARG A 89 -5.60 -25.08 -0.58
C ARG A 89 -4.70 -26.28 -0.92
N GLN A 90 -3.64 -26.11 -1.70
CA GLN A 90 -2.72 -27.21 -2.01
C GLN A 90 -2.10 -27.81 -0.74
N CYS A 91 -1.68 -26.96 0.21
CA CYS A 91 -1.15 -27.41 1.49
C CYS A 91 -2.20 -28.15 2.34
N LEU A 92 -3.42 -27.59 2.44
CA LEU A 92 -4.53 -28.19 3.20
C LEU A 92 -4.93 -29.59 2.69
N PHE A 93 -4.90 -29.78 1.37
CA PHE A 93 -5.29 -31.06 0.74
C PHE A 93 -4.12 -32.04 0.59
N ALA A 94 -2.89 -31.62 0.88
CA ALA A 94 -1.77 -32.54 0.96
C ALA A 94 -2.00 -33.53 2.12
N HIS A 95 -1.62 -34.79 1.90
CA HIS A 95 -1.69 -35.80 2.96
C HIS A 95 -0.47 -35.63 3.88
N PRO A 96 -0.65 -35.42 5.19
CA PRO A 96 0.45 -35.36 6.13
C PRO A 96 1.23 -36.68 6.18
N ARG A 97 2.55 -36.60 6.21
CA ARG A 97 3.45 -37.78 6.31
C ARG A 97 4.18 -37.85 7.65
N ASP A 98 4.07 -36.80 8.44
CA ASP A 98 4.65 -36.66 9.76
C ASP A 98 3.83 -35.62 10.53
N ARG A 99 4.13 -35.49 11.83
CA ARG A 99 3.45 -34.54 12.72
C ARG A 99 3.61 -33.09 12.27
N ASN A 100 4.79 -32.70 11.80
CA ASN A 100 5.05 -31.32 11.40
C ASN A 100 4.25 -30.94 10.15
N ALA A 101 4.18 -31.85 9.18
CA ALA A 101 3.37 -31.71 7.98
C ALA A 101 1.87 -31.62 8.33
N HIS A 102 1.43 -32.33 9.37
CA HIS A 102 0.05 -32.25 9.85
C HIS A 102 -0.24 -30.88 10.46
N GLU A 103 0.62 -30.40 11.36
CA GLU A 103 0.48 -29.07 11.98
C GLU A 103 0.53 -27.95 10.94
N SER A 104 1.43 -28.05 9.96
CA SER A 104 1.50 -27.09 8.84
C SER A 104 0.25 -27.11 7.96
N ALA A 105 -0.35 -28.28 7.73
CA ALA A 105 -1.62 -28.39 7.01
C ALA A 105 -2.79 -27.77 7.80
N LEU A 106 -2.80 -27.92 9.13
CA LEU A 106 -3.78 -27.27 10.01
C LEU A 106 -3.63 -25.75 9.97
N GLU A 107 -2.41 -25.23 10.07
CA GLU A 107 -2.13 -23.79 9.96
C GLU A 107 -2.57 -23.23 8.60
N SER A 108 -2.16 -23.90 7.51
CA SER A 108 -2.57 -23.55 6.15
C SER A 108 -4.09 -23.58 5.99
N GLY A 109 -4.75 -24.56 6.62
CA GLY A 109 -6.21 -24.68 6.62
C GLY A 109 -6.90 -23.53 7.32
N ARG A 110 -6.45 -23.16 8.52
CA ARG A 110 -7.01 -22.01 9.26
C ARG A 110 -6.86 -20.72 8.48
N GLU A 111 -5.70 -20.49 7.87
CA GLU A 111 -5.48 -19.32 7.03
C GLU A 111 -6.34 -19.35 5.76
N TYR A 112 -6.47 -20.51 5.12
CA TYR A 112 -7.34 -20.70 3.97
C TYR A 112 -8.80 -20.32 4.29
N ILE A 113 -9.30 -20.76 5.44
CA ILE A 113 -10.65 -20.42 5.89
C ILE A 113 -10.78 -18.92 6.21
N ALA A 114 -9.81 -18.34 6.91
CA ALA A 114 -9.80 -16.91 7.21
C ALA A 114 -9.84 -16.03 5.94
N MET A 115 -9.23 -16.50 4.85
CA MET A 115 -9.24 -15.83 3.55
C MET A 115 -10.53 -16.05 2.71
N GLY A 116 -11.52 -16.76 3.24
CA GLY A 116 -12.79 -17.05 2.55
C GLY A 116 -12.78 -18.37 1.77
N GLY A 117 -12.09 -19.39 2.30
CA GLY A 117 -12.05 -20.74 1.74
C GLY A 117 -13.43 -21.38 1.52
N ASN A 118 -13.49 -22.40 0.66
CA ASN A 118 -14.74 -23.06 0.30
C ASN A 118 -15.18 -24.15 1.31
N GLY A 119 -16.42 -24.63 1.16
CA GLY A 119 -17.00 -25.66 2.03
C GLY A 119 -16.20 -26.96 2.10
N THR A 120 -15.57 -27.39 1.00
CA THR A 120 -14.70 -28.59 1.01
C THR A 120 -13.45 -28.37 1.85
N GLY A 121 -12.89 -27.16 1.85
CA GLY A 121 -11.78 -26.82 2.73
C GLY A 121 -12.14 -26.86 4.21
N HIS A 122 -13.34 -26.41 4.57
CA HIS A 122 -13.84 -26.52 5.96
C HIS A 122 -13.91 -27.97 6.41
N ILE A 123 -14.53 -28.83 5.60
CA ILE A 123 -14.65 -30.28 5.89
C ILE A 123 -13.25 -30.91 6.00
N ARG A 124 -12.33 -30.55 5.11
CA ARG A 124 -10.96 -31.08 5.14
C ARG A 124 -10.20 -30.65 6.40
N LEU A 125 -10.37 -29.40 6.83
CA LEU A 125 -9.76 -28.90 8.06
C LEU A 125 -10.31 -29.66 9.28
N GLU A 126 -11.63 -29.83 9.37
CA GLU A 126 -12.27 -30.60 10.44
C GLU A 126 -11.73 -32.04 10.50
N GLN A 127 -11.62 -32.71 9.35
CA GLN A 127 -11.02 -34.05 9.26
C GLN A 127 -9.57 -34.09 9.77
N LEU A 128 -8.76 -33.08 9.46
CA LEU A 128 -7.39 -32.99 9.96
C LEU A 128 -7.38 -32.73 11.47
N GLU A 129 -8.24 -31.86 11.97
CA GLU A 129 -8.32 -31.57 13.41
C GLU A 129 -8.74 -32.81 14.21
N ASP A 130 -9.70 -33.56 13.71
CA ASP A 130 -10.13 -34.83 14.31
C ASP A 130 -9.04 -35.89 14.23
N ASP A 131 -8.35 -36.03 13.09
CA ASP A 131 -7.22 -36.96 12.98
C ASP A 131 -6.09 -36.59 13.96
N TYR A 132 -5.74 -35.31 14.04
CA TYR A 132 -4.73 -34.81 14.96
C TYR A 132 -5.11 -35.07 16.42
N ARG A 133 -6.38 -34.82 16.79
CA ARG A 133 -6.88 -35.08 18.15
C ARG A 133 -6.80 -36.55 18.51
N ARG A 134 -7.23 -37.45 17.62
CA ARG A 134 -7.14 -38.90 17.83
C ARG A 134 -5.69 -39.36 18.02
N ARG A 135 -4.77 -38.86 17.20
CA ARG A 135 -3.33 -39.19 17.29
C ARG A 135 -2.71 -38.69 18.58
N LEU A 136 -3.11 -37.50 19.03
CA LEU A 136 -2.69 -36.94 20.31
C LEU A 136 -3.20 -37.78 21.50
N GLU A 137 -4.45 -38.24 21.46
CA GLU A 137 -5.05 -39.08 22.49
C GLU A 137 -4.43 -40.49 22.55
N ALA A 138 -4.10 -41.07 21.39
CA ALA A 138 -3.49 -42.39 21.28
C ALA A 138 -1.96 -42.38 21.43
N ASP A 139 -1.34 -41.19 21.47
CA ASP A 139 0.11 -40.98 21.28
C ASP A 139 0.67 -41.70 20.04
N ASP A 140 -0.14 -41.77 18.98
CA ASP A 140 0.16 -42.49 17.74
C ASP A 140 0.49 -41.51 16.61
N TRP A 141 1.78 -41.26 16.43
CA TRP A 141 2.32 -40.38 15.41
C TRP A 141 2.76 -41.13 14.14
N ASP A 142 2.31 -42.38 13.94
CA ASP A 142 2.63 -43.14 12.75
C ASP A 142 1.70 -42.76 11.58
N TYR A 143 2.28 -42.14 10.54
CA TYR A 143 1.58 -41.74 9.31
C TYR A 143 1.75 -42.74 8.16
N SER A 144 2.43 -43.88 8.40
CA SER A 144 2.66 -44.89 7.38
C SER A 144 1.38 -45.64 7.00
N GLU A 145 0.47 -45.82 7.96
CA GLU A 145 -0.85 -46.40 7.72
C GLU A 145 -1.84 -45.33 7.29
N ARG A 146 -2.31 -45.43 6.05
CA ARG A 146 -3.46 -44.64 5.59
C ARG A 146 -4.72 -45.24 6.22
N ARG A 147 -5.08 -44.77 7.42
CA ARG A 147 -6.32 -45.22 8.06
C ARG A 147 -7.53 -44.71 7.25
N PRO A 148 -8.52 -45.58 6.99
CA PRO A 148 -9.63 -45.33 6.06
C PRO A 148 -10.51 -44.16 6.49
#